data_AF-A0A7W0S9R8-F1
#
_entry.id   AF-A0A7W0S9R8-F1
#
_cell.length_a   1.000
_cell.length_b   1.000
_cell.length_c   1.000
_cell.angle_alpha   90.00
_cell.angle_beta   90.00
_cell.angle_gamma   90.00
#
_symmetry.space_group_name_H-M   'P 1'
#
loop_
_entity.id
_entity.type
_entity.pdbx_description
1 polymer ?
#
loop_
_entity_poly.entity_id
_entity_poly.type
_entity_poly.pdbx_seq_one_letter_code
_entity_poly.pdbx_strand_id
1 'polypeptide(L)'
;MNASATGSLDQSQEAVVPFGASNVQPILEVQHLVKHFHLGGGLLGGKRLAIRAVDGVSFAVQPGETFGLVGESGCGKTTLG
;
A
#
# COMPACT_ATOMS: atom_id res chain seq x y z
N MET A 1 -18.55 -31.28 28.26
CA MET A 1 -17.24 -31.92 28.00
C MET A 1 -17.13 -32.13 26.50
N ASN A 2 -16.41 -31.27 25.82
CA ASN A 2 -16.04 -31.45 24.42
C ASN A 2 -14.64 -30.87 24.25
N ALA A 3 -13.74 -31.78 23.89
CA ALA A 3 -12.30 -31.65 23.87
C ALA A 3 -11.82 -30.94 22.61
N SER A 4 -10.65 -30.35 22.76
CA SER A 4 -9.83 -29.60 21.82
C SER A 4 -9.28 -30.43 20.66
N ALA A 5 -9.09 -29.79 19.50
CA ALA A 5 -7.98 -30.01 18.56
C ALA A 5 -7.96 -28.81 17.59
N THR A 6 -7.25 -27.72 17.88
CA THR A 6 -5.84 -27.47 17.52
C THR A 6 -5.57 -27.74 16.03
N GLY A 7 -5.95 -26.77 15.19
CA GLY A 7 -5.52 -26.66 13.80
C GLY A 7 -4.34 -25.70 13.70
N SER A 8 -3.18 -26.28 13.38
CA SER A 8 -1.90 -25.70 12.93
C SER A 8 -1.76 -24.18 12.84
N LEU A 9 -0.92 -23.67 13.74
CA LEU A 9 -0.15 -22.44 13.60
C LEU A 9 0.82 -22.58 12.41
N ASP A 10 0.40 -22.16 11.22
CA ASP A 10 1.31 -21.84 10.12
C ASP A 10 0.71 -20.73 9.28
N GLN A 11 1.13 -19.51 9.63
CA GLN A 11 1.36 -18.39 8.72
C GLN A 11 1.83 -17.23 9.59
N SER A 12 3.14 -17.08 9.69
CA SER A 12 3.77 -15.79 9.97
C SER A 12 3.46 -14.85 8.79
N GLN A 13 2.20 -14.43 8.68
CA GLN A 13 1.85 -13.20 8.01
C GLN A 13 2.50 -12.11 8.85
N GLU A 14 3.50 -11.45 8.27
CA GLU A 14 4.06 -10.21 8.77
C GLU A 14 2.87 -9.26 8.95
N ALA A 15 2.36 -9.19 10.17
CA ALA A 15 1.11 -8.52 10.45
C ALA A 15 1.32 -7.05 10.11
N VAL A 16 0.72 -6.61 9.00
CA VAL A 16 0.47 -5.19 8.78
C VAL A 16 -0.37 -4.77 9.97
N VAL A 17 0.25 -4.17 10.98
CA VAL A 17 -0.45 -3.61 12.12
C VAL A 17 -1.41 -2.56 11.55
N PRO A 18 -2.74 -2.78 11.57
CA PRO A 18 -3.66 -1.83 11.00
C PRO A 18 -3.60 -0.59 11.88
N PHE A 19 -3.18 0.54 11.33
CA PHE A 19 -3.50 1.83 11.94
C PHE A 19 -5.03 1.92 11.97
N GLY A 20 -5.62 2.01 13.17
CA GLY A 20 -7.07 2.14 13.34
C GLY A 20 -7.88 0.84 13.40
N ALA A 21 -7.43 -0.18 14.14
CA ALA A 21 -8.21 -1.40 14.41
C ALA A 21 -9.48 -1.10 15.25
N SER A 22 -10.50 -0.55 14.61
CA SER A 22 -11.86 -0.43 15.11
C SER A 22 -12.77 -1.40 14.34
N ASN A 23 -13.87 -1.86 14.95
CA ASN A 23 -14.84 -2.79 14.33
C ASN A 23 -15.66 -2.15 13.20
N VAL A 24 -15.20 -1.03 12.66
CA VAL A 24 -15.87 -0.21 11.65
C VAL A 24 -15.20 -0.47 10.31
N GLN A 25 -16.01 -0.56 9.25
CA GLN A 25 -15.50 -0.73 7.90
C GLN A 25 -14.76 0.55 7.47
N PRO A 26 -13.54 0.44 6.92
CA PRO A 26 -12.78 1.61 6.46
C PRO A 26 -13.51 2.33 5.33
N ILE A 27 -13.36 3.66 5.27
CA ILE A 27 -13.90 4.48 4.18
C ILE A 27 -13.02 4.46 2.94
N LEU A 28 -11.73 4.15 3.12
CA LEU A 28 -10.75 3.98 2.06
C LEU A 28 -9.83 2.83 2.44
N GLU A 29 -9.66 1.89 1.53
CA GLU A 29 -8.71 0.80 1.66
C GLU A 29 -7.86 0.74 0.38
N VAL A 30 -6.54 0.80 0.56
CA VAL A 30 -5.55 0.71 -0.50
C VAL A 30 -4.67 -0.49 -0.21
N GLN A 31 -4.57 -1.40 -1.17
CA GLN A 31 -3.76 -2.61 -1.06
C GLN A 31 -2.78 -2.69 -2.23
N HIS A 32 -1.50 -2.89 -1.90
CA HIS A 32 -0.41 -3.14 -2.86
C HIS A 32 -0.37 -2.17 -4.04
N LEU A 33 -0.57 -0.88 -3.77
CA LEU A 33 -0.58 0.14 -4.82
C LEU A 33 0.83 0.27 -5.42
N VAL A 34 0.93 0.06 -6.73
CA VAL A 34 2.15 0.20 -7.52
C VAL A 34 1.89 1.19 -8.65
N LYS A 35 2.80 2.13 -8.84
CA LYS A 35 2.75 3.08 -9.96
C LYS A 35 4.13 3.29 -10.55
N HIS A 36 4.29 2.82 -11.78
CA HIS A 36 5.50 3.04 -12.57
C HIS A 36 5.22 3.97 -13.75
N PHE A 37 6.13 4.91 -13.98
CA PHE A 37 6.09 5.81 -15.14
C PHE A 37 7.17 5.42 -16.13
N HIS A 38 6.80 5.37 -17.41
CA HIS A 38 7.74 5.16 -18.50
C HIS A 38 7.99 6.50 -19.18
N LEU A 39 9.25 6.95 -19.16
CA LEU A 39 9.69 8.19 -19.77
C LEU A 39 10.57 7.88 -20.99
N GLY A 40 10.47 8.73 -22.02
CA GLY A 40 11.25 8.62 -23.26
C GLY A 40 10.73 7.59 -24.26
N GLY A 41 11.44 7.43 -25.38
CA GLY A 41 11.10 6.46 -26.44
C GLY A 41 10.09 6.94 -27.50
N GLY A 42 10.16 8.21 -27.90
CA GLY A 42 9.36 8.76 -29.01
C GLY A 42 9.89 8.38 -30.41
N LEU A 43 9.22 8.88 -31.46
CA LEU A 43 9.44 8.54 -32.87
C LEU A 43 10.88 8.80 -33.39
N LEU A 44 11.64 9.64 -32.69
CA LEU A 44 13.03 10.00 -33.02
C LEU A 44 14.08 9.19 -32.23
N GLY A 45 13.64 8.16 -31.48
CA GLY A 45 14.53 7.37 -30.61
C GLY A 45 14.85 8.06 -29.28
N GLY A 46 15.37 7.27 -28.33
CA GLY A 46 15.76 7.72 -26.99
C GLY A 46 15.69 6.60 -25.96
N LYS A 47 16.52 6.69 -24.90
CA LYS A 47 16.56 5.67 -23.84
C LYS A 47 15.24 5.69 -23.07
N ARG A 48 14.55 4.55 -23.04
CA ARG A 48 13.39 4.34 -22.16
C ARG A 48 13.87 4.26 -20.71
N LEU A 49 13.28 5.08 -19.86
CA LEU A 49 13.50 5.07 -18.42
C LEU A 49 12.21 4.66 -17.72
N ALA A 50 12.29 3.67 -16.83
CA ALA A 50 11.21 3.30 -15.95
C ALA A 50 11.47 3.89 -14.56
N ILE A 51 10.54 4.70 -14.05
CA ILE A 51 10.57 5.26 -12.71
C ILE A 51 9.53 4.54 -11.86
N ARG A 52 9.95 3.98 -10.72
CA ARG A 52 9.02 3.44 -9.72
C ARG A 52 8.63 4.58 -8.79
N ALA A 53 7.44 5.14 -8.97
CA ALA A 53 6.96 6.25 -8.17
C ALA A 53 6.21 5.78 -6.91
N VAL A 54 5.60 4.60 -6.97
CA VAL A 54 5.00 3.90 -5.82
C VAL A 54 5.28 2.41 -5.99
N ASP A 55 5.75 1.74 -4.93
CA ASP A 55 6.12 0.32 -4.95
C ASP A 55 5.49 -0.41 -3.75
N GLY A 56 4.26 -0.90 -3.91
CA GLY A 56 3.63 -1.83 -2.96
C GLY A 56 3.06 -1.19 -1.70
N VAL A 57 2.49 0.01 -1.78
CA VAL A 57 1.94 0.71 -0.60
C VAL A 57 0.55 0.19 -0.24
N SER A 58 0.32 -0.11 1.04
CA SER A 58 -0.96 -0.58 1.58
C SER A 58 -1.34 0.23 2.83
N PHE A 59 -2.58 0.75 2.89
CA PHE A 59 -3.11 1.47 4.06
C PHE A 59 -4.64 1.48 4.03
N ALA A 60 -5.25 1.75 5.20
CA ALA A 60 -6.69 1.98 5.32
C ALA A 60 -6.94 3.28 6.09
N VAL A 61 -8.07 3.92 5.82
CA VAL A 61 -8.54 5.12 6.54
C VAL A 61 -9.90 4.81 7.14
N GLN A 62 -10.03 4.93 8.46
CA GLN A 62 -11.29 4.70 9.15
C GLN A 62 -12.19 5.94 9.09
N PRO A 63 -13.51 5.78 9.33
CA PRO A 63 -14.40 6.92 9.48
C PRO A 63 -13.92 7.85 10.60
N GLY A 64 -13.84 9.16 10.30
CA GLY A 64 -13.43 10.17 11.27
C GLY A 64 -11.93 10.32 11.49
N GLU A 65 -11.10 9.55 10.77
CA GLU A 65 -9.65 9.72 10.77
C GLU A 65 -9.19 10.70 9.69
N THR A 66 -8.09 11.39 9.98
CA THR A 66 -7.36 12.21 9.01
C THR A 66 -6.08 11.49 8.63
N PHE A 67 -5.93 11.14 7.36
CA PHE A 67 -4.70 10.56 6.81
C PHE A 67 -3.80 11.66 6.24
N GLY A 68 -2.51 11.64 6.62
CA GLY A 68 -1.50 12.58 6.14
C GLY A 68 -0.29 11.84 5.57
N LEU A 69 0.08 12.17 4.32
CA LEU A 69 1.24 11.60 3.64
C LEU A 69 2.41 12.59 3.68
N VAL A 70 3.53 12.19 4.30
CA VAL A 70 4.72 13.03 4.50
C VAL A 70 5.98 12.37 3.93
N GLY A 71 6.99 13.19 3.62
CA GLY A 71 8.27 12.71 3.10
C GLY A 71 9.00 13.71 2.21
N GLU A 72 10.27 13.43 1.91
CA GLU A 72 11.17 14.27 1.09
C GLU A 72 10.61 14.58 -0.30
N SER A 73 11.08 15.66 -0.92
CA SER A 73 10.69 16.00 -2.29
C SER A 73 11.01 14.84 -3.25
N GLY A 74 10.03 14.43 -4.07
CA GLY A 74 10.23 13.35 -5.05
C GLY A 74 9.98 11.92 -4.56
N CYS A 75 9.61 11.68 -3.28
CA CYS A 75 9.35 10.32 -2.79
C CYS A 75 8.00 9.69 -3.25
N GLY A 76 7.27 10.33 -4.17
CA GLY A 76 6.03 9.76 -4.73
C GLY A 76 4.72 10.21 -4.06
N LYS A 77 4.76 11.16 -3.12
CA LYS A 77 3.55 11.65 -2.41
C LYS A 77 2.42 12.10 -3.35
N THR A 78 2.73 13.00 -4.29
CA THR A 78 1.77 13.49 -5.30
C THR A 78 1.34 12.41 -6.30
N THR A 79 2.09 11.32 -6.38
CA THR A 79 1.67 10.16 -7.19
C THR A 79 0.61 9.33 -6.46
N LEU A 80 0.60 9.37 -5.13
CA LEU A 80 -0.39 8.72 -4.27
C LEU A 80 -1.66 9.57 -4.05
N GLY A 81 -1.55 10.90 -4.02
CA GLY A 81 -2.67 11.82 -3.79
C GLY A 81 -2.37 13.27 -4.13
#